data_AF-A0A935VXA2-F1
#
_entry.id   AF-A0A935VXA2-F1
#
_cell.length_a   1.000
_cell.length_b   1.000
_cell.length_c   1.000
_cell.angle_alpha   90.00
_cell.angle_beta   90.00
_cell.angle_gamma   90.00
#
_symmetry.space_group_name_H-M   'P 1'
#
loop_
_entity.id
_entity.type
_entity.pdbx_description
1 polymer ?
#
loop_
_entity_poly.entity_id
_entity_poly.type
_entity_poly.pdbx_seq_one_letter_code
_entity_poly.pdbx_strand_id
1 'polypeptide(L)'
;MIKANTVFLVAMAFVAVISIDSMGQTVIKGDSYSPPMVYDEKKSLDKLAENLLDNPEATGYIIVYRSRTSPPLETTANIARIQKYMLDTHRLDSKRITVVDGGRKQEPRTQAYLVPKGADVPKPTPTDFPANDPISSKVNEYSPSNEEVEMANLDDFNLRIQNDPDAVGHIIAYGGRKGRPGEARAIIKRASNYLIKIRRADAKRLMFVDGGLREKASVELWVVPLGADTPRPTPTVRVVKKPNTK
;
A
#
# COMPACT_ATOMS: atom_id res chain seq x y z
N MET A 1 30.63 -44.39 33.17
CA MET A 1 31.23 -43.06 33.45
C MET A 1 31.10 -42.23 32.17
N ILE A 2 30.73 -40.94 32.29
CA ILE A 2 30.63 -39.87 31.24
C ILE A 2 29.20 -39.52 30.73
N LYS A 3 28.64 -38.48 31.39
CA LYS A 3 27.98 -37.21 30.94
C LYS A 3 26.76 -37.15 29.97
N ALA A 4 25.64 -36.72 30.57
CA ALA A 4 24.73 -35.57 30.30
C ALA A 4 24.57 -34.87 28.92
N ASN A 5 23.28 -34.52 28.68
CA ASN A 5 22.68 -33.38 27.96
C ASN A 5 22.69 -33.34 26.42
N THR A 6 21.51 -33.12 25.80
CA THR A 6 21.08 -31.78 25.31
C THR A 6 19.78 -31.85 24.50
N VAL A 7 18.84 -30.97 24.86
CA VAL A 7 17.58 -30.62 24.17
C VAL A 7 17.91 -29.82 22.89
N PHE A 8 17.27 -30.11 21.76
CA PHE A 8 17.24 -29.19 20.61
C PHE A 8 15.81 -28.74 20.31
N LEU A 9 15.56 -27.46 20.60
CA LEU A 9 14.42 -26.69 20.16
C LEU A 9 14.66 -26.29 18.69
N VAL A 10 13.73 -26.59 17.79
CA VAL A 10 13.79 -26.13 16.40
C VAL A 10 13.15 -24.74 16.32
N ALA A 11 13.97 -23.71 16.14
CA ALA A 11 13.49 -22.36 15.80
C ALA A 11 13.27 -22.26 14.28
N MET A 12 12.05 -21.92 13.86
CA MET A 12 11.73 -21.55 12.49
C MET A 12 12.26 -20.14 12.19
N ALA A 13 13.15 -20.02 11.20
CA ALA A 13 13.63 -18.75 10.70
C ALA A 13 12.64 -18.14 9.67
N PHE A 14 12.25 -16.89 9.87
CA PHE A 14 11.54 -16.06 8.88
C PHE A 14 12.53 -15.33 7.96
N VAL A 15 12.19 -15.22 6.68
CA VAL A 15 12.98 -14.53 5.64
C VAL A 15 12.94 -13.01 5.87
N ALA A 16 14.07 -12.43 6.25
CA ALA A 16 14.35 -11.00 6.16
C ALA A 16 15.02 -10.72 4.79
N VAL A 17 14.58 -9.67 4.08
CA VAL A 17 15.32 -9.16 2.92
C VAL A 17 16.48 -8.33 3.46
N ILE A 18 17.63 -8.98 3.60
CA ILE A 18 18.89 -8.34 4.01
C ILE A 18 19.51 -7.75 2.75
N SER A 19 19.51 -6.42 2.62
CA SER A 19 20.37 -5.75 1.64
C SER A 19 21.76 -5.66 2.27
N ILE A 20 22.72 -6.40 1.71
CA ILE A 20 24.10 -6.44 2.19
C ILE A 20 24.89 -5.40 1.38
N ASP A 21 25.42 -4.38 2.05
CA ASP A 21 26.60 -3.67 1.57
C ASP A 21 27.57 -3.51 2.75
N SER A 22 28.87 -3.64 2.46
CA SER A 22 29.89 -3.92 3.47
C SER A 22 30.17 -2.72 4.39
N MET A 23 30.20 -2.99 5.69
CA MET A 23 30.55 -2.14 6.84
C MET A 23 29.39 -1.33 7.47
N GLY A 24 28.94 -1.78 8.66
CA GLY A 24 28.23 -0.94 9.64
C GLY A 24 26.74 -1.27 9.81
N GLN A 25 26.42 -1.83 10.98
CA GLN A 25 25.10 -2.05 11.59
C GLN A 25 23.85 -1.73 10.76
N THR A 26 23.17 -2.78 10.31
CA THR A 26 21.98 -2.71 9.44
C THR A 26 20.74 -2.16 10.15
N VAL A 27 20.08 -1.18 9.53
CA VAL A 27 18.68 -0.83 9.83
C VAL A 27 17.78 -1.97 9.35
N ILE A 28 17.00 -2.57 10.24
CA ILE A 28 15.98 -3.55 9.84
C ILE A 28 14.77 -2.74 9.36
N LYS A 29 14.67 -2.59 8.04
CA LYS A 29 13.48 -2.01 7.41
C LYS A 29 12.29 -2.94 7.65
N GLY A 30 11.38 -2.51 8.51
CA GLY A 30 10.02 -3.02 8.51
C GLY A 30 9.39 -2.70 7.16
N ASP A 31 8.57 -3.62 6.66
CA ASP A 31 7.86 -3.52 5.39
C ASP A 31 7.33 -2.07 5.12
N SER A 32 7.45 -1.59 3.88
CA SER A 32 6.98 -0.25 3.49
C SER A 32 5.56 -0.28 2.94
N TYR A 33 4.63 0.52 3.47
CA TYR A 33 3.19 0.39 3.18
C TYR A 33 2.52 1.67 2.70
N SER A 34 1.76 1.61 1.59
CA SER A 34 0.84 2.70 1.21
C SER A 34 -0.47 2.66 2.05
N PRO A 35 -0.96 3.70 2.75
CA PRO A 35 -2.35 3.83 3.17
C PRO A 35 -3.26 4.07 1.95
N PRO A 36 -4.58 3.77 2.03
CA PRO A 36 -5.38 3.56 3.23
C PRO A 36 -5.85 2.10 3.38
N MET A 37 -5.32 1.39 4.37
CA MET A 37 -5.95 0.18 4.90
C MET A 37 -5.99 0.27 6.41
N VAL A 38 -7.20 0.36 6.96
CA VAL A 38 -7.50 0.30 8.40
C VAL A 38 -6.99 -1.02 9.04
N TYR A 39 -6.53 -2.00 8.23
CA TYR A 39 -6.13 -3.33 8.69
C TYR A 39 -4.64 -3.70 8.56
N ASP A 40 -3.73 -2.89 7.99
CA ASP A 40 -2.28 -3.26 7.91
C ASP A 40 -1.31 -2.27 8.60
N GLU A 41 -1.71 -1.01 8.80
CA GLU A 41 -0.86 -0.08 9.56
C GLU A 41 -0.74 -0.50 11.02
N LYS A 42 -1.88 -0.81 11.67
CA LYS A 42 -1.92 -1.25 13.06
C LYS A 42 -1.02 -2.47 13.29
N LYS A 43 -1.14 -3.48 12.43
CA LYS A 43 -0.34 -4.71 12.51
C LYS A 43 1.16 -4.45 12.36
N SER A 44 1.54 -3.52 11.50
CA SER A 44 2.95 -3.14 11.30
C SER A 44 3.50 -2.38 12.49
N LEU A 45 2.68 -1.50 13.08
CA LEU A 45 3.01 -0.81 14.32
C LEU A 45 3.10 -1.78 15.51
N ASP A 46 2.22 -2.78 15.58
CA ASP A 46 2.26 -3.86 16.58
C ASP A 46 3.56 -4.65 16.47
N LYS A 47 3.92 -5.08 15.26
CA LYS A 47 5.18 -5.79 15.00
C LYS A 47 6.40 -4.92 15.32
N LEU A 48 6.37 -3.63 15.00
CA LEU A 48 7.44 -2.71 15.39
C LEU A 48 7.54 -2.62 16.92
N ALA A 49 6.40 -2.49 17.61
CA ALA A 49 6.36 -2.40 19.06
C ALA A 49 6.91 -3.66 19.73
N GLU A 50 6.51 -4.85 19.27
CA GLU A 50 7.06 -6.14 19.71
C GLU A 50 8.59 -6.16 19.56
N ASN A 51 9.10 -5.79 18.38
CA ASN A 51 10.56 -5.75 18.15
C ASN A 51 11.28 -4.75 19.06
N LEU A 52 10.64 -3.64 19.44
CA LEU A 52 11.22 -2.66 20.37
C LEU A 52 11.26 -3.17 21.81
N LEU A 53 10.28 -3.97 22.21
CA LEU A 53 10.29 -4.64 23.52
C LEU A 53 11.44 -5.65 23.59
N ASP A 54 11.67 -6.40 22.51
CA ASP A 54 12.76 -7.37 22.41
C ASP A 54 14.16 -6.73 22.29
N ASN A 55 14.23 -5.49 21.80
CA ASN A 55 15.49 -4.76 21.57
C ASN A 55 15.49 -3.45 22.38
N PRO A 56 15.81 -3.48 23.69
CA PRO A 56 15.63 -2.34 24.60
C PRO A 56 16.48 -1.11 24.25
N GLU A 57 17.61 -1.31 23.57
CA GLU A 57 18.50 -0.24 23.13
C GLU A 57 18.11 0.34 21.75
N ALA A 58 17.16 -0.29 21.03
CA ALA A 58 16.74 0.18 19.71
C ALA A 58 15.63 1.24 19.80
N THR A 59 15.58 2.12 18.81
CA THR A 59 14.56 3.16 18.66
C THR A 59 13.68 2.84 17.44
N GLY A 60 12.37 3.02 17.58
CA GLY A 60 11.42 2.94 16.48
C GLY A 60 11.42 4.24 15.72
N TYR A 61 11.66 4.19 14.41
CA TYR A 61 11.60 5.36 13.55
C TYR A 61 10.49 5.18 12.53
N ILE A 62 9.53 6.10 12.50
CA ILE A 62 8.34 6.01 11.66
C ILE A 62 8.27 7.25 10.76
N ILE A 63 8.24 7.04 9.45
CA ILE A 63 8.13 8.10 8.46
C ILE A 63 6.74 8.05 7.84
N VAL A 64 5.99 9.13 7.99
CA VAL A 64 4.62 9.27 7.48
C VAL A 64 4.63 10.18 6.26
N TYR A 65 4.39 9.60 5.09
CA TYR A 65 4.20 10.34 3.84
C TYR A 65 2.71 10.49 3.58
N ARG A 66 2.32 11.71 3.20
CA ARG A 66 0.98 11.97 2.68
C ARG A 66 0.92 11.75 1.18
N SER A 67 -0.30 11.57 0.69
CA SER A 67 -0.54 11.57 -0.75
C SER A 67 -0.23 12.95 -1.33
N ARG A 68 -0.03 13.01 -2.65
CA ARG A 68 0.18 14.26 -3.37
C ARG A 68 -0.97 15.26 -3.18
N THR A 69 -2.21 14.76 -3.06
CA THR A 69 -3.43 15.56 -2.96
C THR A 69 -3.89 15.79 -1.52
N SER A 70 -3.30 15.10 -0.54
CA SER A 70 -3.66 15.23 0.86
C SER A 70 -3.19 16.58 1.43
N PRO A 71 -4.03 17.28 2.20
CA PRO A 71 -3.62 18.51 2.86
C PRO A 71 -2.56 18.23 3.94
N PRO A 72 -1.62 19.16 4.21
CA PRO A 72 -0.59 18.99 5.24
C PRO A 72 -1.15 18.64 6.63
N LEU A 73 -2.29 19.23 7.00
CA LEU A 73 -2.95 19.02 8.30
C LEU A 73 -3.30 17.54 8.57
N GLU A 74 -3.61 16.78 7.52
CA GLU A 74 -3.89 15.35 7.62
C GLU A 74 -2.65 14.57 8.11
N THR A 75 -1.45 15.02 7.74
CA THR A 75 -0.19 14.38 8.15
C THR A 75 0.07 14.59 9.63
N THR A 76 -0.13 15.81 10.13
CA THR A 76 0.02 16.13 11.55
C THR A 76 -0.92 15.30 12.41
N ALA A 77 -2.20 15.18 12.00
CA ALA A 77 -3.17 14.33 12.69
C ALA A 77 -2.76 12.85 12.67
N ASN A 78 -2.25 12.35 11.55
CA ASN A 78 -1.76 10.98 11.43
C ASN A 78 -0.53 10.70 12.31
N ILE A 79 0.44 11.62 12.34
CA ILE A 79 1.61 11.53 13.22
C ILE A 79 1.16 11.45 14.69
N ALA A 80 0.28 12.35 15.12
CA ALA A 80 -0.23 12.37 16.49
C ALA A 80 -0.98 11.07 16.83
N ARG A 81 -1.79 10.54 15.91
CA ARG A 81 -2.50 9.27 16.08
C ARG A 81 -1.54 8.10 16.24
N ILE A 82 -0.49 8.02 15.41
CA ILE A 82 0.52 6.96 15.47
C ILE A 82 1.30 7.05 16.78
N GLN A 83 1.75 8.24 17.17
CA GLN A 83 2.44 8.45 18.45
C GLN A 83 1.58 7.98 19.61
N LYS A 84 0.32 8.46 19.68
CA LYS A 84 -0.64 8.05 20.71
C LYS A 84 -0.84 6.54 20.73
N TYR A 85 -0.96 5.90 19.56
CA TYR A 85 -1.11 4.46 19.46
C TYR A 85 0.08 3.71 20.10
N MET A 86 1.31 4.09 19.77
CA MET A 86 2.52 3.45 20.31
C MET A 86 2.69 3.66 21.82
N LEU A 87 2.37 4.87 22.31
CA LEU A 87 2.49 5.23 23.72
C LEU A 87 1.42 4.55 24.57
N ASP A 88 0.15 4.68 24.17
CA ASP A 88 -0.98 4.26 25.01
C ASP A 88 -1.24 2.75 24.90
N THR A 89 -1.17 2.21 23.68
CA THR A 89 -1.54 0.80 23.42
C THR A 89 -0.39 -0.15 23.76
N HIS A 90 0.83 0.22 23.38
CA HIS A 90 2.03 -0.61 23.56
C HIS A 90 2.88 -0.20 24.76
N ARG A 91 2.49 0.86 25.49
CA ARG A 91 3.18 1.35 26.70
C ARG A 91 4.66 1.64 26.47
N LEU A 92 5.01 2.05 25.26
CA LEU A 92 6.38 2.42 24.92
C LEU A 92 6.69 3.82 25.46
N ASP A 93 7.92 4.03 25.91
CA ASP A 93 8.41 5.36 26.28
C ASP A 93 8.51 6.25 25.02
N SER A 94 8.15 7.52 25.14
CA SER A 94 8.18 8.47 24.02
C SER A 94 9.58 8.65 23.43
N LYS A 95 10.64 8.44 24.20
CA LYS A 95 12.03 8.47 23.72
C LYS A 95 12.38 7.29 22.82
N ARG A 96 11.60 6.20 22.88
CA ARG A 96 11.81 4.99 22.08
C ARG A 96 11.19 5.09 20.70
N ILE A 97 10.38 6.10 20.42
CA ILE A 97 9.71 6.28 19.13
C ILE A 97 9.96 7.69 18.57
N THR A 98 10.36 7.77 17.31
CA THR A 98 10.38 9.01 16.54
C THR A 98 9.42 8.86 15.37
N VAL A 99 8.50 9.82 15.22
CA VAL A 99 7.56 9.87 14.08
C VAL A 99 7.75 11.20 13.36
N VAL A 100 8.01 11.16 12.05
CA VAL A 100 8.31 12.35 11.25
C VAL A 100 7.44 12.45 10.01
N ASP A 101 7.20 13.70 9.56
CA ASP A 101 6.62 13.96 8.25
C ASP A 101 7.66 13.63 7.17
N GLY A 102 7.33 12.64 6.34
CA GLY A 102 8.16 12.21 5.23
C GLY A 102 8.03 13.09 3.98
N GLY A 103 7.10 14.04 3.98
CA GLY A 103 6.69 14.82 2.83
C GLY A 103 5.64 14.10 1.99
N ARG A 104 5.65 14.37 0.68
CA ARG A 104 4.65 13.84 -0.25
C ARG A 104 5.18 12.57 -0.96
N LYS A 105 4.30 11.63 -1.19
CA LYS A 105 4.44 10.50 -2.12
C LYS A 105 3.19 10.44 -3.00
N GLN A 106 3.26 9.70 -4.10
CA GLN A 106 2.12 9.58 -5.03
C GLN A 106 0.88 9.07 -4.29
N GLU A 107 1.06 7.94 -3.61
CA GLU A 107 0.14 7.45 -2.60
C GLU A 107 0.67 7.82 -1.22
N PRO A 108 -0.20 7.96 -0.20
CA PRO A 108 0.32 8.09 1.14
C PRO A 108 1.18 6.85 1.44
N ARG A 109 2.09 6.94 2.41
CA ARG A 109 2.96 5.81 2.80
C ARG A 109 3.35 5.92 4.27
N THR A 110 3.26 4.86 5.04
CA THR A 110 3.88 4.79 6.38
C THR A 110 5.01 3.77 6.32
N GLN A 111 6.20 4.18 6.76
CA GLN A 111 7.38 3.31 6.84
C GLN A 111 7.84 3.23 8.29
N ALA A 112 8.03 2.02 8.79
CA ALA A 112 8.42 1.74 10.17
C ALA A 112 9.78 1.04 10.17
N TYR A 113 10.70 1.53 11.00
CA TYR A 113 12.07 1.04 11.08
C TYR A 113 12.42 0.75 12.54
N LEU A 114 13.08 -0.39 12.77
CA LEU A 114 13.79 -0.63 14.01
C LEU A 114 15.22 -0.12 13.80
N VAL A 115 15.64 0.87 14.58
CA VAL A 115 16.95 1.51 14.48
C VAL A 115 17.77 1.11 15.71
N PRO A 116 18.74 0.19 15.59
CA PRO A 116 19.65 -0.13 16.68
C PRO A 116 20.41 1.10 17.17
N LYS A 117 20.84 1.08 18.44
CA LYS A 117 21.64 2.16 19.01
C LYS A 117 22.91 2.39 18.19
N GLY A 118 23.11 3.62 17.74
CA GLY A 118 24.28 4.01 16.95
C GLY A 118 24.17 3.74 15.44
N ALA A 119 23.07 3.13 14.98
CA ALA A 119 22.79 2.99 13.55
C ALA A 119 22.30 4.31 12.95
N ASP A 120 22.48 4.47 11.63
CA ASP A 120 22.00 5.64 10.91
C ASP A 120 20.47 5.71 10.90
N VAL A 121 19.94 6.91 11.16
CA VAL A 121 18.51 7.16 11.09
C VAL A 121 18.03 7.15 9.64
N PRO A 122 16.90 6.49 9.32
CA PRO A 122 16.38 6.47 7.96
C PRO A 122 15.94 7.89 7.55
N LYS A 123 16.39 8.33 6.38
CA LYS A 123 16.03 9.63 5.83
C LYS A 123 14.73 9.55 5.04
N PRO A 124 13.81 10.52 5.20
CA PRO A 124 12.67 10.65 4.31
C PRO A 124 13.09 10.76 2.83
N THR A 125 12.30 10.15 1.97
CA THR A 125 12.48 10.17 0.50
C THR A 125 11.23 10.71 -0.18
N PRO A 126 10.82 11.97 0.05
CA PRO A 126 9.66 12.52 -0.62
C PRO A 126 9.82 12.45 -2.15
N THR A 127 8.70 12.34 -2.84
CA THR A 127 8.66 12.64 -4.27
C THR A 127 8.50 14.15 -4.44
N ASP A 128 9.38 14.77 -5.21
CA ASP A 128 9.21 16.17 -5.59
C ASP A 128 8.09 16.26 -6.63
N PHE A 129 7.09 17.08 -6.33
CA PHE A 129 5.94 17.31 -7.20
C PHE A 129 5.92 18.80 -7.55
N PRO A 130 6.29 19.17 -8.79
CA PRO A 130 6.18 20.54 -9.28
C PRO A 130 4.75 21.04 -9.10
N ALA A 131 4.59 22.33 -8.83
CA ALA A 131 3.28 22.93 -8.57
C ALA A 131 2.27 22.75 -9.73
N ASN A 132 2.75 22.58 -10.97
CA ASN A 132 1.95 22.45 -12.19
C ASN A 132 1.97 21.05 -12.81
N ASP A 133 2.54 20.06 -12.12
CA ASP A 133 2.63 18.71 -12.69
C ASP A 133 1.22 18.06 -12.72
N PRO A 134 0.78 17.43 -13.82
CA PRO A 134 -0.55 16.84 -13.90
C PRO A 134 -0.78 15.74 -12.86
N ILE A 135 -2.01 15.66 -12.34
CA ILE A 135 -2.37 14.74 -11.25
C ILE A 135 -3.39 13.72 -11.74
N SER A 136 -3.07 12.44 -11.60
CA SER A 136 -4.04 11.37 -11.75
C SER A 136 -5.12 11.47 -10.68
N SER A 137 -6.39 11.40 -11.06
CA SER A 137 -7.51 11.49 -10.12
C SER A 137 -8.34 10.21 -10.13
N LYS A 138 -8.62 9.66 -8.94
CA LYS A 138 -9.64 8.62 -8.79
C LYS A 138 -10.98 9.29 -8.87
N VAL A 139 -11.71 9.02 -9.94
CA VAL A 139 -13.01 9.65 -10.17
C VAL A 139 -14.13 8.86 -9.53
N ASN A 140 -13.95 7.55 -9.33
CA ASN A 140 -14.94 6.71 -8.67
C ASN A 140 -14.35 5.37 -8.19
N GLU A 141 -15.06 4.73 -7.26
CA GLU A 141 -14.84 3.35 -6.84
C GLU A 141 -16.18 2.66 -6.55
N TYR A 142 -16.40 1.47 -7.10
CA TYR A 142 -17.68 0.76 -6.94
C TYR A 142 -17.52 -0.75 -6.75
N SER A 143 -18.57 -1.39 -6.23
CA SER A 143 -18.68 -2.86 -6.15
C SER A 143 -19.29 -3.42 -7.44
N PRO A 144 -18.68 -4.43 -8.09
CA PRO A 144 -19.15 -4.99 -9.36
C PRO A 144 -20.31 -5.99 -9.20
N SER A 145 -21.13 -5.84 -8.14
CA SER A 145 -22.22 -6.76 -7.80
C SER A 145 -23.54 -6.46 -8.49
N ASN A 146 -23.66 -5.29 -9.14
CA ASN A 146 -24.84 -4.86 -9.88
C ASN A 146 -24.39 -4.29 -11.24
N GLU A 147 -24.95 -4.82 -12.32
CA GLU A 147 -24.56 -4.48 -13.69
C GLU A 147 -25.00 -3.07 -14.09
N GLU A 148 -26.20 -2.63 -13.71
CA GLU A 148 -26.70 -1.28 -14.02
C GLU A 148 -25.83 -0.20 -13.34
N VAL A 149 -25.46 -0.42 -12.09
CA VAL A 149 -24.55 0.46 -11.35
C VAL A 149 -23.18 0.50 -12.02
N GLU A 150 -22.66 -0.65 -12.45
CA GLU A 150 -21.40 -0.72 -13.18
C GLU A 150 -21.47 0.05 -14.51
N MET A 151 -22.52 -0.15 -15.30
CA MET A 151 -22.71 0.55 -16.57
C MET A 151 -22.80 2.06 -16.38
N ALA A 152 -23.56 2.54 -15.39
CA ALA A 152 -23.66 3.96 -15.08
C ALA A 152 -22.30 4.56 -14.69
N ASN A 153 -21.53 3.87 -13.84
CA ASN A 153 -20.20 4.33 -13.45
C ASN A 153 -19.22 4.35 -14.64
N LEU A 154 -19.32 3.39 -15.55
CA LEU A 154 -18.49 3.33 -16.75
C LEU A 154 -18.90 4.40 -17.78
N ASP A 155 -20.17 4.78 -17.84
CA ASP A 155 -20.65 5.88 -18.70
C ASP A 155 -20.11 7.23 -18.23
N ASP A 156 -20.25 7.53 -16.94
CA ASP A 156 -19.72 8.74 -16.33
C ASP A 156 -18.20 8.84 -16.49
N PHE A 157 -17.52 7.70 -16.37
CA PHE A 157 -16.09 7.61 -16.61
C PHE A 157 -15.70 7.89 -18.05
N ASN A 158 -16.41 7.29 -19.02
CA ASN A 158 -16.16 7.49 -20.43
C ASN A 158 -16.35 8.98 -20.82
N LEU A 159 -17.36 9.64 -20.27
CA LEU A 159 -17.58 11.08 -20.49
C LEU A 159 -16.38 11.91 -20.00
N ARG A 160 -15.81 11.59 -18.84
CA ARG A 160 -14.64 12.31 -18.30
C ARG A 160 -13.41 12.16 -19.20
N ILE A 161 -13.15 10.97 -19.72
CA ILE A 161 -12.03 10.73 -20.66
C ILE A 161 -12.29 11.41 -22.01
N GLN A 162 -13.54 11.56 -22.43
CA GLN A 162 -13.86 12.32 -23.64
C GLN A 162 -13.61 13.82 -23.47
N ASN A 163 -13.85 14.37 -22.27
CA ASN A 163 -13.64 15.79 -21.97
C ASN A 163 -12.16 16.18 -21.84
N ASP A 164 -11.27 15.24 -21.56
CA ASP A 164 -9.82 15.43 -21.55
C ASP A 164 -9.19 14.52 -22.62
N PRO A 165 -8.94 15.01 -23.84
CA PRO A 165 -8.52 14.16 -24.97
C PRO A 165 -7.12 13.55 -24.79
N ASP A 166 -6.28 14.12 -23.93
CA ASP A 166 -4.92 13.65 -23.68
C ASP A 166 -4.86 12.68 -22.48
N ALA A 167 -5.94 12.55 -21.72
CA ALA A 167 -6.00 11.62 -20.60
C ALA A 167 -6.14 10.15 -21.06
N VAL A 168 -5.58 9.26 -20.22
CA VAL A 168 -5.75 7.82 -20.29
C VAL A 168 -6.61 7.35 -19.11
N GLY A 169 -7.69 6.64 -19.41
CA GLY A 169 -8.52 6.00 -18.41
C GLY A 169 -7.87 4.75 -17.86
N HIS A 170 -7.65 4.69 -16.55
CA HIS A 170 -7.20 3.48 -15.86
C HIS A 170 -8.36 2.83 -15.10
N ILE A 171 -8.60 1.55 -15.38
CA ILE A 171 -9.59 0.71 -14.71
C ILE A 171 -8.83 -0.37 -13.95
N ILE A 172 -8.84 -0.29 -12.62
CA ILE A 172 -8.21 -1.29 -11.75
C ILE A 172 -9.29 -2.14 -11.11
N ALA A 173 -9.35 -3.42 -11.44
CA ALA A 173 -10.31 -4.34 -10.84
C ALA A 173 -9.65 -5.22 -9.79
N TYR A 174 -10.36 -5.45 -8.68
CA TYR A 174 -9.94 -6.32 -7.59
C TYR A 174 -10.97 -7.43 -7.38
N GLY A 175 -10.52 -8.67 -7.27
CA GLY A 175 -11.35 -9.79 -6.84
C GLY A 175 -11.59 -9.75 -5.34
N GLY A 176 -12.70 -10.29 -4.87
CA GLY A 176 -13.00 -10.44 -3.45
C GLY A 176 -12.28 -11.64 -2.83
N ARG A 177 -12.02 -11.58 -1.52
CA ARG A 177 -11.37 -12.68 -0.76
C ARG A 177 -12.12 -14.00 -0.91
N LYS A 178 -13.45 -13.94 -0.89
CA LYS A 178 -14.37 -15.08 -1.07
C LYS A 178 -14.84 -15.24 -2.53
N GLY A 179 -14.27 -14.44 -3.43
CA GLY A 179 -14.59 -14.44 -4.85
C GLY A 179 -14.00 -15.64 -5.59
N ARG A 180 -14.38 -15.76 -6.85
CA ARG A 180 -13.87 -16.84 -7.71
C ARG A 180 -12.43 -16.52 -8.17
N PRO A 181 -11.56 -17.53 -8.35
CA PRO A 181 -10.28 -17.33 -9.01
C PRO A 181 -10.46 -16.61 -10.36
N GLY A 182 -9.68 -15.55 -10.59
CA GLY A 182 -9.78 -14.75 -11.83
C GLY A 182 -10.94 -13.76 -11.87
N GLU A 183 -11.65 -13.51 -10.76
CA GLU A 183 -12.75 -12.54 -10.70
C GLU A 183 -12.35 -11.14 -11.18
N ALA A 184 -11.19 -10.62 -10.77
CA ALA A 184 -10.66 -9.33 -11.25
C ALA A 184 -10.59 -9.28 -12.79
N ARG A 185 -10.10 -10.35 -13.43
CA ARG A 185 -10.00 -10.46 -14.89
C ARG A 185 -11.37 -10.56 -15.56
N ALA A 186 -12.31 -11.27 -14.92
CA ALA A 186 -13.68 -11.35 -15.41
C ALA A 186 -14.35 -9.97 -15.39
N ILE A 187 -14.16 -9.20 -14.31
CA ILE A 187 -14.63 -7.81 -14.21
C ILE A 187 -13.99 -6.93 -15.29
N ILE A 188 -12.66 -6.98 -15.44
CA ILE A 188 -11.95 -6.26 -16.52
C ILE A 188 -12.52 -6.58 -17.89
N LYS A 189 -12.78 -7.87 -18.18
CA LYS A 189 -13.33 -8.29 -19.46
C LYS A 189 -14.72 -7.70 -19.70
N ARG A 190 -15.58 -7.63 -18.68
CA ARG A 190 -16.91 -7.01 -18.77
C ARG A 190 -16.80 -5.51 -19.01
N ALA A 191 -16.05 -4.79 -18.18
CA ALA A 191 -15.83 -3.35 -18.32
C ALA A 191 -15.22 -2.98 -19.69
N SER A 192 -14.21 -3.74 -20.13
CA SER A 192 -13.57 -3.57 -21.44
C SER A 192 -14.54 -3.78 -22.60
N ASN A 193 -15.34 -4.85 -22.57
CA ASN A 193 -16.36 -5.08 -23.60
C ASN A 193 -17.38 -3.94 -23.63
N TYR A 194 -17.85 -3.46 -22.47
CA TYR A 194 -18.82 -2.38 -22.39
C TYR A 194 -18.24 -1.07 -22.96
N LEU A 195 -17.09 -0.62 -22.45
CA LEU A 195 -16.47 0.63 -22.91
C LEU A 195 -16.11 0.60 -24.40
N ILE A 196 -15.44 -0.47 -24.87
CA ILE A 196 -14.90 -0.50 -26.23
C ILE A 196 -15.97 -0.89 -27.24
N LYS A 197 -16.77 -1.93 -26.97
CA LYS A 197 -17.72 -2.45 -27.97
C LYS A 197 -19.05 -1.73 -27.95
N ILE A 198 -19.54 -1.36 -26.76
CA ILE A 198 -20.85 -0.72 -26.61
C ILE A 198 -20.69 0.81 -26.67
N ARG A 199 -19.82 1.40 -25.85
CA ARG A 199 -19.60 2.86 -25.82
C ARG A 199 -18.60 3.40 -26.83
N ARG A 200 -17.97 2.52 -27.62
CA ARG A 200 -17.02 2.88 -28.69
C ARG A 200 -15.86 3.77 -28.21
N ALA A 201 -15.45 3.60 -26.95
CA ALA A 201 -14.28 4.25 -26.41
C ALA A 201 -13.02 3.79 -27.16
N ASP A 202 -12.07 4.69 -27.36
CA ASP A 202 -10.78 4.34 -27.96
C ASP A 202 -10.00 3.43 -27.00
N ALA A 203 -9.80 2.18 -27.42
CA ALA A 203 -9.07 1.18 -26.65
C ALA A 203 -7.64 1.61 -26.31
N LYS A 204 -7.00 2.46 -27.13
CA LYS A 204 -5.65 2.97 -26.87
C LYS A 204 -5.60 3.94 -25.69
N ARG A 205 -6.76 4.50 -25.31
CA ARG A 205 -6.92 5.44 -24.20
C ARG A 205 -7.42 4.77 -22.92
N LEU A 206 -7.45 3.44 -22.89
CA LEU A 206 -7.92 2.66 -21.74
C LEU A 206 -6.85 1.66 -21.31
N MET A 207 -6.51 1.68 -20.02
CA MET A 207 -5.60 0.75 -19.37
C MET A 207 -6.37 -0.08 -18.35
N PHE A 208 -6.38 -1.40 -18.54
CA PHE A 208 -7.06 -2.33 -17.63
C PHE A 208 -6.03 -3.09 -16.80
N VAL A 209 -6.16 -3.01 -15.48
CA VAL A 209 -5.17 -3.57 -14.54
C VAL A 209 -5.85 -4.55 -13.59
N ASP A 210 -5.32 -5.77 -13.53
CA ASP A 210 -5.66 -6.75 -12.49
C ASP A 210 -4.99 -6.32 -11.19
N GLY A 211 -5.78 -5.76 -10.28
CA GLY A 211 -5.29 -5.22 -9.02
C GLY A 211 -5.06 -6.26 -7.94
N GLY A 212 -5.33 -7.54 -8.22
CA GLY A 212 -5.24 -8.62 -7.24
C GLY A 212 -6.51 -8.78 -6.41
N LEU A 213 -6.35 -9.09 -5.12
CA LEU A 213 -7.46 -9.42 -4.23
C LEU A 213 -7.66 -8.37 -3.13
N ARG A 214 -8.92 -8.08 -2.83
CA ARG A 214 -9.38 -7.26 -1.71
C ARG A 214 -10.39 -8.03 -0.85
N GLU A 215 -10.73 -7.51 0.32
CA GLU A 215 -11.76 -8.12 1.19
C GLU A 215 -13.10 -8.29 0.46
N LYS A 216 -13.50 -7.24 -0.27
CA LYS A 216 -14.65 -7.23 -1.16
C LYS A 216 -14.17 -6.88 -2.57
N ALA A 217 -14.80 -7.46 -3.58
CA ALA A 217 -14.51 -7.10 -4.97
C ALA A 217 -14.84 -5.62 -5.19
N SER A 218 -13.99 -4.92 -5.93
CA SER A 218 -14.17 -3.50 -6.23
C SER A 218 -13.50 -3.13 -7.55
N VAL A 219 -13.93 -2.02 -8.14
CA VAL A 219 -13.31 -1.43 -9.32
C VAL A 219 -13.01 0.02 -9.02
N GLU A 220 -11.78 0.45 -9.30
CA GLU A 220 -11.37 1.84 -9.25
C GLU A 220 -11.28 2.40 -10.67
N LEU A 221 -11.81 3.61 -10.84
CA LEU A 221 -11.81 4.35 -12.08
C LEU A 221 -10.96 5.60 -11.91
N TRP A 222 -9.94 5.72 -12.74
CA TRP A 222 -8.94 6.77 -12.66
C TRP A 222 -8.79 7.49 -14.00
N VAL A 223 -8.74 8.82 -13.96
CA VAL A 223 -8.37 9.65 -15.11
C VAL A 223 -6.92 10.08 -14.91
N VAL A 224 -6.06 9.74 -15.86
CA VAL A 224 -4.62 10.00 -15.79
C VAL A 224 -4.25 10.92 -16.96
N PRO A 225 -4.08 12.23 -16.71
CA PRO A 225 -3.64 13.16 -17.75
C PRO A 225 -2.25 12.79 -18.27
N LEU A 226 -1.92 13.26 -19.48
CA LEU A 226 -0.59 13.04 -20.05
C LEU A 226 0.51 13.57 -19.10
N GLY A 227 1.52 12.74 -18.83
CA GLY A 227 2.62 13.08 -17.94
C GLY A 227 2.35 12.82 -16.45
N ALA A 228 1.10 12.53 -16.05
CA ALA A 228 0.80 12.14 -14.68
C ALA A 228 1.26 10.69 -14.41
N ASP A 229 1.68 10.44 -13.17
CA ASP A 229 1.96 9.10 -12.69
C ASP A 229 0.71 8.21 -12.74
N THR A 230 0.88 6.96 -13.16
CA THR A 230 -0.21 5.97 -13.21
C THR A 230 -0.58 5.49 -11.79
N PRO A 231 -1.87 5.27 -11.50
CA PRO A 231 -2.31 4.72 -10.22
C PRO A 231 -1.75 3.30 -10.01
N ARG A 232 -1.34 2.97 -8.78
CA ARG A 232 -0.87 1.61 -8.46
C ARG A 232 -2.01 0.82 -7.82
N PRO A 233 -2.12 -0.49 -8.12
CA PRO A 233 -3.09 -1.31 -7.44
C PRO A 233 -2.80 -1.46 -5.94
N THR A 234 -3.86 -1.49 -5.15
CA THR A 234 -3.83 -1.62 -3.68
C THR A 234 -4.63 -2.84 -3.20
N PRO A 235 -4.14 -4.08 -3.44
CA PRO A 235 -4.78 -5.30 -2.94
C PRO A 235 -4.72 -5.38 -1.41
N THR A 236 -5.81 -5.79 -0.77
CA THR A 236 -5.88 -5.94 0.71
C THR A 236 -5.63 -7.38 1.18
N VAL A 237 -5.58 -8.34 0.26
CA VAL A 237 -5.47 -9.77 0.58
C VAL A 237 -4.20 -10.33 -0.04
N ARG A 238 -3.33 -10.89 0.82
CA ARG A 238 -2.16 -11.66 0.36
C ARG A 238 -2.61 -13.04 -0.09
N VAL A 239 -2.23 -13.42 -1.31
CA VAL A 239 -2.37 -14.81 -1.77
C VAL A 239 -1.25 -15.64 -1.13
N VAL A 240 -1.58 -16.45 -0.14
CA VAL A 240 -0.64 -17.49 0.34
C VAL A 240 -0.57 -18.55 -0.75
N LYS A 241 0.50 -18.57 -1.55
CA LYS A 241 0.78 -19.69 -2.45
C LYS A 241 0.99 -20.93 -1.57
N LYS A 242 0.08 -21.91 -1.61
CA LYS A 242 0.37 -23.23 -1.02
C LYS A 242 1.56 -23.82 -1.79
N PRO A 243 2.58 -24.38 -1.12
CA PRO A 243 3.65 -25.08 -1.81
C PRO A 243 3.03 -26.27 -2.56
N ASN A 244 3.38 -26.40 -3.84
CA ASN A 244 2.98 -27.54 -4.66
C ASN A 244 3.55 -28.82 -4.03
N THR A 245 2.72 -29.59 -3.34
CA THR A 245 2.97 -31.01 -3.12
C THR A 245 2.77 -31.69 -4.47
N LYS A 246 3.90 -32.08 -5.09
CA LYS A 246 3.94 -33.07 -6.16
C LYS A 246 3.51 -34.43 -5.63
#